data_AF-A0A2K2HE32-F1
#
_entry.id   AF-A0A2K2HE32-F1
#
_cell.length_a   1.000
_cell.length_b   1.000
_cell.length_c   1.000
_cell.angle_alpha   90.00
_cell.angle_beta   90.00
_cell.angle_gamma   90.00
#
_symmetry.space_group_name_H-M   'P 1'
#
loop_
_entity.id
_entity.type
_entity.pdbx_description
1 polymer ?
#
loop_
_entity_poly.entity_id
_entity_poly.type
_entity_poly.pdbx_seq_one_letter_code
_entity_poly.pdbx_strand_id
1 'polypeptide(L)'
;MLPTRKSKRDGGRLLGLLLLVLIATSFYRGPLLHWGTPSFVFDHNKLLISLGKGFCSPGIHQFSDASDVLSVISMTVSSENRARLVRELRRWPIRSGECLEFTGNQAQNQVLVRHWMPAAQRVVLGIPLHPDRMTESDWCFLSGVGPGLARRIVQNRQKYGDFRNFNGLQRVPGIGPAVLRKNSALF
;
A
#
# COMPACT_ATOMS: atom_id res chain seq x y z
N MET A 1 33.00 65.88 -45.90
CA MET A 1 32.24 65.75 -44.64
C MET A 1 30.78 65.46 -44.97
N LEU A 2 30.27 64.26 -44.64
CA LEU A 2 28.89 63.95 -44.22
C LEU A 2 28.82 62.43 -43.91
N PRO A 3 28.24 62.00 -42.78
CA PRO A 3 28.45 60.67 -42.24
C PRO A 3 27.36 59.66 -42.64
N THR A 4 27.75 58.39 -42.57
CA THR A 4 26.96 57.19 -42.84
C THR A 4 25.93 56.91 -41.74
N ARG A 5 24.66 56.74 -42.14
CA ARG A 5 23.55 56.36 -41.26
C ARG A 5 23.58 54.84 -41.01
N LYS A 6 24.23 54.40 -39.93
CA LYS A 6 24.16 52.99 -39.47
C LYS A 6 22.74 52.65 -39.03
N SER A 7 22.08 51.76 -39.77
CA SER A 7 20.83 51.09 -39.38
C SER A 7 21.11 50.20 -38.17
N LYS A 8 20.59 50.59 -37.01
CA LYS A 8 20.71 49.87 -35.74
C LYS A 8 19.31 49.45 -35.30
N ARG A 9 18.68 48.48 -35.98
CA ARG A 9 17.30 48.03 -35.67
C ARG A 9 17.04 46.53 -35.79
N ASP A 10 18.07 45.67 -35.83
CA ASP A 10 17.85 44.22 -35.96
C ASP A 10 18.11 43.42 -34.66
N GLY A 11 18.90 43.97 -33.73
CA GLY A 11 19.21 43.29 -32.46
C GLY A 11 17.99 43.07 -31.55
N GLY A 12 17.05 44.03 -31.54
CA GLY A 12 15.83 43.91 -30.72
C GLY A 12 14.84 42.87 -31.26
N ARG A 13 14.79 42.67 -32.58
CA ARG A 13 13.90 41.68 -33.22
C ARG A 13 14.41 40.26 -33.01
N LEU A 14 15.73 40.07 -33.11
CA LEU A 14 16.39 38.80 -32.79
C LEU A 14 16.23 38.43 -31.31
N LEU A 15 16.40 39.41 -30.40
CA LEU A 15 16.20 39.18 -28.97
C LEU A 15 14.74 38.81 -28.66
N GLY A 16 13.78 39.50 -29.29
CA GLY A 16 12.35 39.21 -29.12
C GLY A 16 11.95 37.82 -29.62
N LEU A 17 12.46 37.39 -30.77
CA LEU A 17 12.24 36.03 -31.30
C LEU A 17 12.85 34.96 -30.39
N LEU A 18 14.05 35.21 -29.84
CA LEU A 18 14.72 34.27 -28.95
C LEU A 18 13.98 34.13 -27.62
N LEU A 19 13.44 35.24 -27.08
CA LEU A 19 12.56 35.24 -25.90
C LEU A 19 11.25 34.49 -26.17
N LEU A 20 10.63 34.68 -27.33
CA LEU A 20 9.43 33.94 -27.73
C LEU A 20 9.68 32.44 -27.87
N VAL A 21 10.82 32.04 -28.42
CA VAL A 21 11.21 30.63 -28.51
C VAL A 21 11.47 30.05 -27.12
N LEU A 22 12.14 30.77 -26.22
CA LEU A 22 12.37 30.32 -24.85
C LEU A 22 11.07 30.16 -24.07
N ILE A 23 10.14 31.10 -24.20
CA ILE A 23 8.79 31.02 -23.61
C ILE A 23 8.01 29.85 -24.23
N ALA A 24 8.03 29.69 -25.56
CA ALA A 24 7.39 28.55 -26.20
C ALA A 24 7.98 27.22 -25.69
N THR A 25 9.30 27.10 -25.56
CA THR A 25 9.93 25.87 -25.03
C THR A 25 9.65 25.64 -23.55
N SER A 26 9.42 26.68 -22.74
CA SER A 26 9.01 26.51 -21.33
C SER A 26 7.54 26.10 -21.21
N PHE A 27 6.67 26.56 -22.12
CA PHE A 27 5.28 26.10 -22.22
C PHE A 27 5.16 24.70 -22.85
N TYR A 28 6.02 24.33 -23.79
CA TYR A 28 6.13 22.95 -24.30
C TYR A 28 6.81 22.00 -23.30
N ARG A 29 7.49 22.54 -22.28
CA ARG A 29 7.87 21.85 -21.05
C ARG A 29 6.84 22.04 -19.92
N GLY A 30 5.57 22.31 -20.27
CA GLY A 30 4.43 21.98 -19.42
C GLY A 30 4.47 20.49 -19.06
N PRO A 31 4.00 20.12 -17.86
CA PRO A 31 4.51 18.98 -17.13
C PRO A 31 4.40 17.74 -18.00
N LEU A 32 5.56 17.16 -18.35
CA LEU A 32 5.63 15.72 -18.60
C LEU A 32 4.78 15.12 -17.48
N LEU A 33 3.64 14.55 -17.87
CA LEU A 33 2.72 13.86 -16.99
C LEU A 33 3.59 12.96 -16.13
N HIS A 34 3.92 13.43 -14.92
CA HIS A 34 4.26 12.56 -13.85
C HIS A 34 3.02 11.68 -13.81
N TRP A 35 3.17 10.42 -14.20
CA TRP A 35 2.19 9.42 -13.89
C TRP A 35 1.98 9.60 -12.39
N GLY A 36 0.85 10.23 -12.05
CA GLY A 36 0.50 10.49 -10.67
C GLY A 36 0.69 9.15 -9.99
N THR A 37 1.66 9.07 -9.08
CA THR A 37 1.70 7.98 -8.13
C THR A 37 0.26 7.88 -7.63
N PRO A 38 -0.44 6.75 -7.80
CA PRO A 38 -1.80 6.62 -7.31
C PRO A 38 -1.77 7.05 -5.85
N SER A 39 -2.36 8.22 -5.59
CA SER A 39 -2.41 8.79 -4.26
C SER A 39 -3.51 8.03 -3.54
N PHE A 40 -3.13 6.93 -2.92
CA PHE A 40 -4.01 6.19 -2.03
C PHE A 40 -4.32 7.09 -0.83
N VAL A 41 -5.57 7.57 -0.74
CA VAL A 41 -6.07 8.27 0.43
C VAL A 41 -6.54 7.21 1.42
N PHE A 42 -5.82 7.07 2.52
CA PHE A 42 -6.12 6.10 3.58
C PHE A 42 -7.17 6.69 4.53
N ASP A 43 -8.40 6.18 4.46
CA ASP A 43 -9.47 6.54 5.39
C ASP A 43 -9.34 5.72 6.67
N HIS A 44 -8.80 6.34 7.73
CA HIS A 44 -8.56 5.68 9.01
C HIS A 44 -9.84 5.37 9.80
N ASN A 45 -11.01 5.85 9.37
CA ASN A 45 -12.27 5.68 10.11
C ASN A 45 -13.08 4.44 9.67
N LYS A 46 -12.52 3.60 8.78
CA LYS A 46 -13.15 2.38 8.29
C LYS A 46 -12.33 1.16 8.66
N LEU A 47 -12.94 0.22 9.35
CA LEU A 47 -12.36 -1.08 9.62
C LEU A 47 -12.78 -2.06 8.51
N LEU A 48 -11.82 -2.55 7.75
CA LEU A 48 -12.04 -3.54 6.69
C LEU A 48 -11.43 -4.87 7.10
N ILE A 49 -12.22 -5.93 7.15
CA ILE A 49 -11.76 -7.28 7.51
C ILE A 49 -12.28 -8.32 6.54
N SER A 50 -11.62 -9.47 6.45
CA SER A 50 -12.07 -10.60 5.66
C SER A 50 -12.57 -11.70 6.58
N LEU A 51 -13.76 -12.23 6.31
CA LEU A 51 -14.30 -13.41 6.98
C LEU A 51 -14.19 -14.60 6.02
N GLY A 52 -13.53 -15.65 6.46
CA GLY A 52 -13.26 -16.86 5.69
C GLY A 52 -14.13 -18.03 6.12
N LYS A 53 -13.56 -19.23 6.10
CA LYS A 53 -14.24 -20.47 6.47
C LYS A 53 -14.75 -20.42 7.91
N GLY A 54 -15.89 -21.05 8.17
CA GLY A 54 -16.54 -21.08 9.49
C GLY A 54 -17.37 -19.85 9.85
N PHE A 55 -17.45 -18.87 8.95
CA PHE A 55 -18.39 -17.75 9.03
C PHE A 55 -19.55 -17.96 8.05
N CYS A 56 -20.77 -17.60 8.46
CA CYS A 56 -21.99 -17.69 7.65
C CYS A 56 -22.03 -16.67 6.51
N SER A 57 -21.21 -15.61 6.58
CA SER A 57 -21.10 -14.58 5.55
C SER A 57 -19.63 -14.36 5.19
N PRO A 58 -19.04 -15.21 4.33
CA PRO A 58 -17.66 -15.04 3.90
C PRO A 58 -17.50 -13.81 2.99
N GLY A 59 -16.31 -13.22 2.97
CA GLY A 59 -15.98 -12.06 2.15
C GLY A 59 -15.41 -10.88 2.93
N ILE A 60 -15.27 -9.74 2.27
CA ILE A 60 -14.76 -8.50 2.85
C ILE A 60 -15.92 -7.71 3.46
N HIS A 61 -15.75 -7.30 4.71
CA HIS A 61 -16.73 -6.52 5.47
C HIS A 61 -16.12 -5.18 5.90
N GLN A 62 -16.89 -4.11 5.76
CA GLN A 62 -16.52 -2.77 6.19
C GLN A 62 -17.36 -2.33 7.40
N PHE A 63 -16.71 -1.74 8.40
CA PHE A 63 -17.34 -1.18 9.59
C PHE A 63 -16.98 0.31 9.69
N SER A 64 -17.98 1.17 9.87
CA SER A 64 -17.88 2.64 9.70
C SER A 64 -17.92 3.45 11.01
N ASP A 65 -17.80 2.79 12.18
CA ASP A 65 -17.85 3.33 13.57
C ASP A 65 -19.13 3.00 14.39
N ALA A 66 -18.97 2.85 15.71
CA ALA A 66 -19.93 2.61 16.81
C ALA A 66 -20.80 1.34 16.89
N SER A 67 -20.82 0.47 15.88
CA SER A 67 -21.30 -0.92 16.11
C SER A 67 -20.17 -1.70 16.75
N ASP A 68 -20.40 -2.35 17.90
CA ASP A 68 -19.41 -3.27 18.48
C ASP A 68 -19.10 -4.33 17.42
N VAL A 69 -17.95 -4.18 16.75
CA VAL A 69 -17.49 -5.05 15.66
C VAL A 69 -17.55 -6.51 16.12
N LEU A 70 -17.29 -6.74 17.40
CA LEU A 70 -17.43 -8.02 18.05
C LEU A 70 -18.84 -8.57 17.96
N SER A 71 -19.87 -7.76 18.27
CA SER A 71 -21.27 -8.16 18.19
C SER A 71 -21.64 -8.57 16.78
N VAL A 72 -21.29 -7.78 15.76
CA VAL A 72 -21.63 -8.10 14.37
C VAL A 72 -20.93 -9.37 13.90
N ILE A 73 -19.63 -9.52 14.16
CA ILE A 73 -18.91 -10.75 13.79
C ILE A 73 -19.43 -11.95 14.59
N SER A 74 -19.89 -11.76 15.83
CA SER A 74 -20.47 -12.86 16.63
C SER A 74 -21.80 -13.39 16.07
N MET A 75 -22.48 -12.60 15.24
CA MET A 75 -23.70 -13.01 14.52
C MET A 75 -23.38 -13.80 13.25
N THR A 76 -22.14 -13.74 12.75
CA THR A 76 -21.73 -14.45 11.53
C THR A 76 -21.11 -15.82 11.83
N VAL A 77 -21.18 -16.32 13.07
CA VAL A 77 -20.64 -17.63 13.47
C VAL A 77 -21.69 -18.49 14.18
N SER A 78 -21.47 -19.81 14.20
CA SER A 78 -22.27 -20.75 15.00
C SER A 78 -22.18 -20.44 16.50
N SER A 79 -23.19 -20.87 17.27
CA SER A 79 -23.24 -20.72 18.73
C SER A 79 -22.01 -21.32 19.43
N GLU A 80 -21.52 -22.45 18.94
CA GLU A 80 -20.33 -23.15 19.47
C GLU A 80 -19.05 -22.30 19.32
N ASN A 81 -18.85 -21.68 18.17
CA ASN A 81 -17.66 -20.87 17.88
C ASN A 81 -17.72 -19.46 18.48
N ARG A 82 -18.92 -18.97 18.80
CA ARG A 82 -19.15 -17.61 19.31
C ARG A 82 -18.34 -17.31 20.57
N ALA A 83 -18.36 -18.19 21.56
CA ALA A 83 -17.65 -17.98 22.83
C ALA A 83 -16.12 -17.88 22.62
N ARG A 84 -15.57 -18.71 21.72
CA ARG A 84 -14.14 -18.69 21.36
C ARG A 84 -13.78 -17.40 20.63
N LEU A 85 -14.55 -17.01 19.62
CA LEU A 85 -14.36 -15.75 18.88
C LEU A 85 -14.35 -14.55 19.83
N VAL A 86 -15.37 -14.46 20.71
CA VAL A 86 -15.53 -13.35 21.65
C VAL A 86 -14.34 -13.23 22.58
N ARG A 87 -13.86 -14.36 23.11
CA ARG A 87 -12.69 -14.40 24.00
C ARG A 87 -11.41 -13.93 23.30
N GLU A 88 -11.15 -14.38 22.07
CA GLU A 88 -9.95 -14.01 21.32
C GLU A 88 -9.93 -12.53 20.95
N LEU A 89 -11.04 -12.02 20.39
CA LEU A 89 -11.13 -10.63 19.94
C LEU A 89 -11.15 -9.61 21.08
N ARG A 90 -11.66 -9.98 22.27
CA ARG A 90 -11.54 -9.14 23.48
C ARG A 90 -10.10 -8.99 23.96
N ARG A 91 -9.27 -10.03 23.78
CA ARG A 91 -7.86 -10.01 24.20
C ARG A 91 -6.99 -9.21 23.23
N TRP A 92 -7.27 -9.33 21.94
CA TRP A 92 -6.51 -8.68 20.88
C TRP A 92 -7.48 -8.07 19.85
N PRO A 93 -7.74 -6.75 19.93
CA PRO A 93 -8.61 -6.06 18.99
C PRO A 93 -8.21 -6.34 17.53
N ILE A 94 -9.22 -6.45 16.67
CA ILE A 94 -9.00 -6.67 15.24
C ILE A 94 -8.53 -5.38 14.56
N ARG A 95 -7.67 -5.53 13.55
CA ARG A 95 -7.11 -4.43 12.75
C ARG A 95 -7.61 -4.52 11.32
N SER A 96 -7.64 -3.36 10.67
CA SER A 96 -7.98 -3.28 9.24
C SER A 96 -6.96 -4.08 8.43
N GLY A 97 -7.45 -4.89 7.50
CA GLY A 97 -6.65 -5.80 6.67
C GLY A 97 -6.41 -7.18 7.28
N GLU A 98 -6.98 -7.50 8.44
CA GLU A 98 -6.96 -8.87 8.98
C GLU A 98 -8.05 -9.76 8.35
N CYS A 99 -7.76 -11.05 8.31
CA CYS A 99 -8.64 -12.12 7.90
C CYS A 99 -8.83 -13.10 9.05
N LEU A 100 -10.09 -13.47 9.29
CA LEU A 100 -10.50 -14.44 10.28
C LEU A 100 -11.05 -15.67 9.59
N GLU A 101 -10.58 -16.85 9.97
CA GLU A 101 -11.13 -18.11 9.50
C GLU A 101 -11.07 -19.17 10.59
N PHE A 102 -12.08 -20.03 10.66
CA PHE A 102 -12.02 -21.24 11.46
C PHE A 102 -11.49 -22.39 10.62
N THR A 103 -10.48 -23.07 11.16
CA THR A 103 -9.90 -24.28 10.58
C THR A 103 -10.13 -25.46 11.51
N GLY A 104 -10.38 -26.64 10.95
CA GLY A 104 -10.68 -27.86 11.72
C GLY A 104 -11.95 -28.58 11.27
N ASN A 105 -12.14 -29.81 11.75
CA ASN A 105 -13.32 -30.62 11.42
C ASN A 105 -14.49 -30.23 12.33
N GLN A 106 -15.73 -30.31 11.83
CA GLN A 106 -16.96 -29.97 12.57
C GLN A 106 -17.10 -30.78 13.88
N ALA A 107 -16.52 -31.97 13.97
CA ALA A 107 -16.55 -32.83 15.16
C ALA A 107 -15.41 -32.57 16.18
N GLN A 108 -14.41 -31.75 15.86
CA GLN A 108 -13.23 -31.54 16.71
C GLN A 108 -12.71 -30.10 16.65
N ASN A 109 -12.81 -29.42 17.81
CA ASN A 109 -12.07 -28.24 18.25
C ASN A 109 -11.62 -27.28 17.14
N GLN A 110 -12.57 -26.64 16.45
CA GLN A 110 -12.28 -25.65 15.40
C GLN A 110 -11.44 -24.49 15.93
N VAL A 111 -10.28 -24.25 15.33
CA VAL A 111 -9.33 -23.21 15.75
C VAL A 111 -9.58 -21.94 14.92
N LEU A 112 -9.73 -20.81 15.61
CA LEU A 112 -9.75 -19.50 14.97
C LEU A 112 -8.33 -19.15 14.55
N VAL A 113 -8.11 -19.03 13.25
CA VAL A 113 -6.86 -18.56 12.65
C VAL A 113 -7.04 -17.10 12.26
N ARG A 114 -6.00 -16.31 12.58
CA ARG A 114 -5.88 -14.91 12.19
C ARG A 114 -4.69 -14.77 11.26
N HIS A 115 -4.90 -14.12 10.14
CA HIS A 115 -3.81 -13.76 9.23
C HIS A 115 -4.10 -12.43 8.56
N TRP A 116 -3.15 -11.92 7.79
CA TRP A 116 -3.37 -10.72 7.00
C TRP A 116 -4.02 -11.07 5.66
N MET A 117 -4.86 -10.19 5.14
CA MET A 117 -5.27 -10.23 3.75
C MET A 117 -4.01 -10.16 2.85
N PRO A 118 -4.04 -10.81 1.67
CA PRO A 118 -2.97 -10.67 0.69
C PRO A 118 -2.67 -9.19 0.38
N ALA A 119 -1.41 -8.85 0.12
CA ALA A 119 -0.99 -7.48 -0.14
C ALA A 119 -1.76 -6.83 -1.28
N ALA A 120 -2.02 -7.57 -2.36
CA ALA A 120 -2.82 -7.09 -3.49
C ALA A 120 -4.21 -6.59 -3.06
N GLN A 121 -4.90 -7.38 -2.22
CA GLN A 121 -6.22 -7.01 -1.70
C GLN A 121 -6.15 -5.79 -0.79
N ARG A 122 -5.13 -5.71 0.08
CA ARG A 122 -4.92 -4.53 0.94
C ARG A 122 -4.67 -3.26 0.13
N VAL A 123 -3.86 -3.34 -0.93
CA VAL A 123 -3.59 -2.19 -1.81
C VAL A 123 -4.86 -1.72 -2.52
N VAL A 124 -5.67 -2.63 -3.07
CA VAL A 124 -6.95 -2.30 -3.72
C VAL A 124 -7.93 -1.64 -2.74
N LEU A 125 -7.95 -2.11 -1.49
CA LEU A 125 -8.82 -1.59 -0.45
C LEU A 125 -8.31 -0.30 0.21
N GLY A 126 -7.15 0.21 -0.20
CA GLY A 126 -6.54 1.36 0.46
C GLY A 126 -6.22 1.06 1.93
N ILE A 127 -5.61 -0.11 2.20
CA ILE A 127 -5.10 -0.49 3.51
C ILE A 127 -3.57 -0.49 3.42
N PRO A 128 -2.86 0.32 4.25
CA PRO A 128 -1.40 0.35 4.22
C PRO A 128 -0.77 -1.02 4.47
N LEU A 129 0.31 -1.30 3.73
CA LEU A 129 1.12 -2.49 3.92
C LEU A 129 2.07 -2.29 5.10
N HIS A 130 2.40 -3.39 5.78
CA HIS A 130 3.36 -3.38 6.87
C HIS A 130 4.50 -4.36 6.56
N PRO A 131 5.77 -3.94 6.55
CA PRO A 131 6.89 -4.79 6.10
C PRO A 131 7.04 -6.04 6.96
N ASP A 132 6.74 -5.93 8.26
CA ASP A 132 6.85 -7.07 9.18
C ASP A 132 5.66 -8.04 9.15
N ARG A 133 4.63 -7.75 8.34
CA ARG A 133 3.42 -8.59 8.22
C ARG A 133 3.26 -9.24 6.85
N MET A 134 4.08 -8.86 5.88
CA MET A 134 4.05 -9.41 4.53
C MET A 134 4.68 -10.80 4.46
N THR A 135 4.05 -11.69 3.71
CA THR A 135 4.53 -13.03 3.31
C THR A 135 5.43 -12.96 2.07
N GLU A 136 6.08 -14.07 1.69
CA GLU A 136 6.91 -14.12 0.46
C GLU A 136 6.07 -13.80 -0.80
N SER A 137 4.85 -14.33 -0.90
CA SER A 137 3.95 -14.03 -2.01
C SER A 137 3.47 -12.58 -2.01
N ASP A 138 3.24 -11.98 -0.84
CA ASP A 138 2.90 -10.56 -0.71
C ASP A 138 4.01 -9.66 -1.26
N TRP A 139 5.27 -10.00 -0.99
CA TRP A 139 6.42 -9.23 -1.50
C TRP A 139 6.52 -9.28 -3.01
N CYS A 140 6.19 -10.42 -3.64
CA CYS A 140 6.19 -10.56 -5.10
C CYS A 140 5.20 -9.64 -5.83
N PHE A 141 4.21 -9.10 -5.12
CA PHE A 141 3.27 -8.12 -5.69
C PHE A 141 3.91 -6.74 -5.90
N LEU A 142 5.00 -6.42 -5.19
CA LEU A 142 5.60 -5.09 -5.25
C LEU A 142 6.41 -4.87 -6.53
N SER A 143 6.37 -3.64 -7.02
CA SER A 143 7.11 -3.22 -8.21
C SER A 143 8.62 -3.35 -7.98
N GLY A 144 9.27 -4.23 -8.75
CA GLY A 144 10.71 -4.48 -8.64
C GLY A 144 11.10 -5.52 -7.59
N VAL A 145 10.15 -6.29 -7.06
CA VAL A 145 10.41 -7.39 -6.12
C VAL A 145 9.93 -8.71 -6.72
N GLY A 146 10.88 -9.54 -7.17
CA GLY A 146 10.58 -10.90 -7.64
C GLY A 146 10.73 -11.97 -6.54
N PRO A 147 10.39 -13.24 -6.83
CA PRO A 147 10.41 -14.34 -5.85
C PRO A 147 11.74 -14.50 -5.09
N GLY A 148 12.86 -14.37 -5.78
CA GLY A 148 14.18 -14.46 -5.15
C GLY A 148 14.46 -13.34 -4.15
N LEU A 149 14.03 -12.12 -4.45
CA LEU A 149 14.18 -10.98 -3.55
C LEU A 149 13.18 -11.06 -2.39
N ALA A 150 11.93 -11.43 -2.68
CA ALA A 150 10.89 -11.69 -1.68
C ALA A 150 11.34 -12.68 -0.60
N ARG A 151 11.89 -13.83 -1.03
CA ARG A 151 12.45 -14.83 -0.11
C ARG A 151 13.56 -14.24 0.76
N ARG A 152 14.47 -13.48 0.13
CA ARG A 152 15.59 -12.83 0.84
C ARG A 152 15.10 -11.84 1.89
N ILE A 153 14.03 -11.09 1.61
CA ILE A 153 13.42 -10.17 2.58
C ILE A 153 12.91 -10.95 3.80
N VAL A 154 12.14 -12.02 3.58
CA VAL A 154 11.58 -12.83 4.67
C VAL A 154 12.69 -13.48 5.50
N GLN A 155 13.70 -14.06 4.85
CA GLN A 155 14.86 -14.63 5.53
C GLN A 155 15.65 -13.59 6.33
N ASN A 156 15.83 -12.38 5.77
CA ASN A 156 16.48 -11.29 6.48
C ASN A 156 15.68 -10.88 7.73
N ARG A 157 14.34 -10.79 7.62
CA ARG A 157 13.45 -10.53 8.78
C ARG A 157 13.57 -11.62 9.85
N GLN A 158 13.60 -12.89 9.44
CA GLN A 158 13.75 -14.00 10.38
C GLN A 158 15.12 -14.00 11.08
N LYS A 159 16.19 -13.64 10.36
CA LYS A 159 17.55 -13.65 10.88
C LYS A 159 17.90 -12.42 11.73
N TYR A 160 17.39 -11.25 11.38
CA TYR A 160 17.78 -9.96 11.97
C TYR A 160 16.62 -9.24 12.69
N GLY A 161 15.48 -9.91 12.87
CA GLY A 161 14.28 -9.37 13.51
C GLY A 161 13.46 -8.44 12.60
N ASP A 162 12.51 -7.71 13.18
CA ASP A 162 11.61 -6.82 12.45
C ASP A 162 12.35 -5.63 11.81
N PHE A 163 11.86 -5.17 10.66
CA PHE A 163 12.33 -3.97 9.96
C PHE A 163 11.87 -2.69 10.66
N ARG A 164 10.78 -2.75 11.44
CA ARG A 164 10.11 -1.65 12.18
C ARG A 164 9.42 -0.62 11.27
N ASN A 165 10.01 -0.30 10.13
CA ASN A 165 9.46 0.62 9.14
C ASN A 165 9.92 0.23 7.73
N PHE A 166 9.32 0.87 6.74
CA PHE A 166 9.59 0.59 5.32
C PHE A 166 11.05 0.90 4.92
N ASN A 167 11.69 1.91 5.51
CA ASN A 167 13.10 2.21 5.23
C ASN A 167 14.05 1.12 5.77
N GLY A 168 13.65 0.35 6.78
CA GLY A 168 14.42 -0.77 7.32
C GLY A 168 14.75 -1.84 6.28
N LEU A 169 14.00 -1.93 5.18
CA LEU A 169 14.26 -2.83 4.05
C LEU A 169 15.61 -2.57 3.36
N GLN A 170 16.21 -1.37 3.49
CA GLN A 170 17.53 -1.05 2.92
C GLN A 170 18.64 -2.01 3.37
N ARG A 171 18.46 -2.66 4.53
CA ARG A 171 19.43 -3.65 5.02
C ARG A 171 19.43 -4.96 4.22
N VAL A 172 18.43 -5.20 3.35
CA VAL A 172 18.31 -6.41 2.54
C VAL A 172 19.12 -6.24 1.25
N PRO A 173 20.11 -7.09 0.96
CA PRO A 173 20.86 -7.01 -0.29
C PRO A 173 19.96 -7.12 -1.51
N GLY A 174 20.06 -6.16 -2.43
CA GLY A 174 19.21 -6.06 -3.62
C GLY A 174 18.00 -5.12 -3.46
N ILE A 175 17.74 -4.57 -2.26
CA ILE A 175 16.82 -3.45 -2.09
C ILE A 175 17.59 -2.14 -2.15
N GLY A 176 17.43 -1.44 -3.27
CA GLY A 176 17.97 -0.09 -3.46
C GLY A 176 16.89 1.00 -3.33
N PRO A 177 17.30 2.29 -3.35
CA PRO A 177 16.39 3.43 -3.26
C PRO A 177 15.29 3.44 -4.33
N ALA A 178 15.56 2.85 -5.51
CA ALA A 178 14.57 2.75 -6.58
C ALA A 178 13.36 1.88 -6.20
N VAL A 179 13.57 0.76 -5.50
CA VAL A 179 12.48 -0.13 -5.04
C VAL A 179 11.65 0.57 -3.98
N LEU A 180 12.31 1.27 -3.04
CA LEU A 180 11.62 2.00 -1.98
C LEU A 180 10.77 3.13 -2.55
N ARG A 181 11.33 3.96 -3.43
CA ARG A 181 10.60 5.07 -4.05
C ARG A 181 9.39 4.60 -4.85
N LYS A 182 9.47 3.46 -5.54
CA LYS A 182 8.34 2.92 -6.33
C LYS A 182 7.17 2.44 -5.47
N ASN A 183 7.43 1.99 -4.24
CA ASN A 183 6.42 1.36 -3.39
C ASN A 183 6.09 2.19 -2.14
N SER A 184 6.70 3.36 -1.94
CA SER A 184 6.52 4.17 -0.73
C SER A 184 5.09 4.62 -0.46
N ALA A 185 4.26 4.75 -1.49
CA ALA A 185 2.85 5.12 -1.33
C ALA A 185 1.97 3.97 -0.79
N LEU A 186 2.50 2.74 -0.72
CA LEU A 186 1.76 1.56 -0.27
C LEU A 186 1.96 1.26 1.22
N PHE A 187 2.86 1.97 1.90
CA PHE A 187 3.29 1.75 3.28
C PHE A 187 3.02 2.99 4.12
#